data_AF-A0A0F9BPQ0-F1
#
_entry.id   AF-A0A0F9BPQ0-F1
#
_cell.length_a   1.000
_cell.length_b   1.000
_cell.length_c   1.000
_cell.angle_alpha   90.00
_cell.angle_beta   90.00
_cell.angle_gamma   90.00
#
_symmetry.space_group_name_H-M   'P 1'
#
loop_
_entity.id
_entity.type
_entity.pdbx_description
1 polymer ?
#
loop_
_entity_poly.entity_id
_entity_poly.type
_entity_poly.pdbx_seq_one_letter_code
_entity_poly.pdbx_strand_id
1 'polypeptide(L)'
;CNEAVKINGRYVMYMNEHIAYSEDLLNWEIESLEGKPCQEGTPGHQLETCIAITDYMVCNDYILVFLAGGIKGHRYAITEAVYSRKNPEELLEVLEYPILYATEPYETEGDYKDVLFMESLTMYQGKWWLYYGASEKFIALATAAKQE
;
A
#
# COMPACT_ATOMS: atom_id res chain seq x y z
N CYS A 1 -13.61 11.30 6.53
CA CYS A 1 -13.25 11.45 5.12
C CYS A 1 -11.78 11.07 4.97
N ASN A 2 -11.34 10.58 3.82
CA ASN A 2 -9.91 10.42 3.57
C ASN A 2 -9.36 11.81 3.24
N GLU A 3 -8.29 12.21 3.92
CA GLU A 3 -7.68 13.53 3.77
C GLU A 3 -6.19 13.38 3.49
N ALA A 4 -5.68 14.14 2.51
CA ALA A 4 -4.25 14.21 2.26
C ALA A 4 -3.58 14.97 3.41
N VAL A 5 -2.45 14.46 3.89
CA VAL A 5 -1.71 15.08 5.00
C VAL A 5 -0.34 15.56 4.54
N LYS A 6 0.13 16.63 5.18
CA LYS A 6 1.49 17.12 4.99
C LYS A 6 2.42 16.49 6.02
N ILE A 7 3.56 15.99 5.55
CA ILE A 7 4.67 15.50 6.36
C ILE A 7 5.84 16.44 6.10
N ASN A 8 6.43 16.99 7.16
CA ASN A 8 7.51 18.00 7.06
C ASN A 8 7.15 19.19 6.15
N GLY A 9 5.87 19.60 6.14
CA GLY A 9 5.37 20.75 5.37
C GLY A 9 4.96 20.46 3.92
N ARG A 10 5.15 19.22 3.43
CA ARG A 10 4.84 18.82 2.05
C ARG A 10 3.93 17.58 2.02
N TYR A 11 3.07 17.49 1.02
CA TYR A 11 2.39 16.25 0.65
C TYR A 11 3.42 15.26 0.11
N VAL A 12 3.20 13.98 0.37
CA VAL A 12 4.09 12.89 -0.03
C VAL A 12 3.29 11.87 -0.85
N MET A 13 3.85 11.45 -1.98
CA MET A 13 3.30 10.40 -2.83
C MET A 13 4.34 9.33 -3.05
N TYR A 14 4.01 8.09 -2.67
CA TYR A 14 4.84 6.93 -2.98
C TYR A 14 4.45 6.36 -4.34
N MET A 15 5.45 6.05 -5.13
CA MET A 15 5.37 5.29 -6.38
C MET A 15 6.41 4.17 -6.29
N ASN A 16 6.38 3.20 -7.20
CA ASN A 16 7.24 2.01 -7.15
C ASN A 16 8.69 2.32 -6.75
N GLU A 17 9.47 2.92 -7.66
CA GLU A 17 10.89 3.26 -7.41
C GLU A 17 11.12 4.74 -7.07
N HIS A 18 10.04 5.48 -6.80
CA HIS A 18 10.09 6.94 -6.70
C HIS A 18 9.20 7.46 -5.57
N ILE A 19 9.59 8.58 -4.99
CA ILE A 19 8.76 9.39 -4.09
C ILE A 19 8.58 10.74 -4.75
N ALA A 20 7.43 11.36 -4.51
CA ALA A 20 7.21 12.72 -4.94
C ALA A 20 6.69 13.59 -3.79
N TYR A 21 7.11 14.85 -3.82
CA TYR A 21 6.77 15.85 -2.82
C TYR A 21 6.04 17.03 -3.47
N SER A 22 5.04 17.57 -2.78
CA SER A 22 4.26 18.72 -3.28
C SER A 22 3.84 19.64 -2.15
N GLU A 23 3.75 20.94 -2.41
CA GLU A 23 3.20 21.91 -1.45
C GLU A 23 1.70 22.18 -1.66
N ASP A 24 1.17 21.86 -2.85
CA ASP A 24 -0.15 22.28 -3.34
C ASP A 24 -0.99 21.16 -4.00
N LEU A 25 -0.47 19.93 -4.07
CA LEU A 25 -1.04 18.76 -4.77
C LEU A 25 -1.07 18.86 -6.31
N LEU A 26 -0.54 19.94 -6.88
CA LEU A 26 -0.54 20.19 -8.32
C LEU A 26 0.87 20.03 -8.91
N ASN A 27 1.88 20.57 -8.22
CA ASN A 27 3.26 20.57 -8.66
C ASN A 27 4.08 19.60 -7.81
N TRP A 28 4.81 18.68 -8.44
CA TRP A 28 5.48 17.57 -7.78
C TRP A 28 6.97 17.52 -8.13
N GLU A 29 7.81 17.47 -7.09
CA GLU A 29 9.24 17.18 -7.18
C GLU A 29 9.43 15.68 -6.98
N ILE A 30 10.08 14.99 -7.93
CA ILE A 30 10.23 13.53 -7.93
C ILE A 30 11.67 13.16 -7.58
N GLU A 31 11.83 12.22 -6.66
CA GLU A 31 13.12 11.68 -6.25
C GLU A 31 13.12 10.15 -6.37
N SER A 32 14.28 9.60 -6.71
CA SER A 32 14.49 8.15 -6.73
C SER A 32 14.59 7.61 -5.32
N LEU A 33 14.01 6.44 -5.11
CA LEU A 33 14.00 5.78 -3.83
C LEU A 33 15.04 4.66 -3.80
N GLU A 34 16.21 4.95 -3.25
CA GLU A 34 17.29 3.95 -3.08
C GLU A 34 16.98 2.95 -1.94
N GLY A 35 17.28 1.66 -2.14
CA GLY A 35 17.24 0.62 -1.09
C GLY A 35 15.84 0.08 -0.72
N LYS A 36 14.88 0.09 -1.66
CA LYS A 36 13.44 -0.12 -1.38
C LYS A 36 12.92 -1.48 -1.84
N PRO A 37 11.75 -1.97 -1.35
CA PRO A 37 11.22 -3.30 -1.71
C PRO A 37 11.13 -3.55 -3.21
N CYS A 38 11.03 -2.51 -4.03
CA CYS A 38 10.94 -2.63 -5.48
C CYS A 38 12.31 -2.91 -6.16
N GLN A 39 13.44 -2.66 -5.47
CA GLN A 39 14.79 -2.79 -6.01
C GLN A 39 15.37 -4.21 -5.89
N GLU A 40 16.22 -4.57 -6.86
CA GLU A 40 16.87 -5.88 -6.93
C GLU A 40 17.72 -6.14 -5.68
N GLY A 41 17.50 -7.31 -5.05
CA GLY A 41 18.21 -7.73 -3.84
C GLY A 41 17.56 -7.35 -2.50
N THR A 42 16.41 -6.66 -2.50
CA THR A 42 15.62 -6.42 -1.27
C THR A 42 14.55 -7.51 -1.05
N PRO A 43 14.18 -7.83 0.20
CA PRO A 43 12.99 -8.65 0.47
C PRO A 43 11.76 -8.01 -0.17
N GLY A 44 11.07 -8.74 -1.05
CA GLY A 44 9.94 -8.22 -1.82
C GLY A 44 10.31 -7.55 -3.14
N HIS A 45 11.52 -7.78 -3.69
CA HIS A 45 11.86 -7.38 -5.05
C HIS A 45 10.72 -7.72 -6.03
N GLN A 46 10.21 -6.72 -6.76
CA GLN A 46 9.03 -6.76 -7.65
C GLN A 46 7.65 -6.50 -7.00
N LEU A 47 7.61 -5.95 -5.79
CA LEU A 47 6.38 -5.41 -5.24
C LEU A 47 6.03 -4.04 -5.87
N GLU A 48 4.76 -3.83 -6.17
CA GLU A 48 4.22 -2.58 -6.71
C GLU A 48 3.46 -1.79 -5.64
N THR A 49 3.59 -0.46 -5.67
CA THR A 49 2.97 0.42 -4.69
C THR A 49 1.47 0.54 -4.94
N CYS A 50 0.67 0.22 -3.92
CA CYS A 50 -0.76 0.44 -3.92
C CYS A 50 -1.08 1.78 -3.24
N ILE A 51 -1.41 1.75 -1.95
CA ILE A 51 -1.83 2.94 -1.20
C ILE A 51 -0.86 3.22 -0.05
N ALA A 52 -0.69 4.49 0.29
CA ALA A 52 0.01 4.92 1.49
C ALA A 52 -0.98 5.55 2.48
N ILE A 53 -0.90 5.17 3.76
CA ILE A 53 -1.70 5.74 4.84
C ILE A 53 -0.82 6.13 6.02
N THR A 54 -1.25 7.15 6.75
CA THR A 54 -0.65 7.55 8.02
C THR A 54 -1.74 8.19 8.89
N ASP A 55 -1.39 8.68 10.07
CA ASP A 55 -2.31 9.34 11.01
C ASP A 55 -3.58 8.52 11.35
N TYR A 56 -3.53 7.19 11.21
CA TYR A 56 -4.63 6.27 11.54
C TYR A 56 -4.65 5.87 13.03
N MET A 57 -3.58 6.15 13.77
CA MET A 57 -3.44 5.98 15.22
C MET A 57 -2.99 7.28 15.89
N VAL A 58 -3.30 7.43 17.18
CA VAL A 58 -2.74 8.51 18.02
C VAL A 58 -1.24 8.30 18.16
N CYS A 59 -0.43 9.33 17.89
CA CYS A 59 1.04 9.27 17.86
C CYS A 59 1.61 8.34 16.79
N ASN A 60 1.25 8.57 15.53
CA ASN A 60 1.79 7.79 14.41
C ASN A 60 3.12 8.35 13.91
N ASP A 61 4.23 7.70 14.29
CA ASP A 61 5.57 7.99 13.79
C ASP A 61 5.88 7.27 12.46
N TYR A 62 4.86 6.65 11.85
CA TYR A 62 5.02 5.78 10.69
C TYR A 62 4.09 6.13 9.53
N ILE A 63 4.52 5.74 8.34
CA ILE A 63 3.72 5.72 7.12
C ILE A 63 3.63 4.26 6.69
N LEU A 64 2.42 3.74 6.58
CA LEU A 64 2.16 2.38 6.12
C LEU A 64 1.88 2.43 4.61
N VAL A 65 2.66 1.69 3.84
CA VAL A 65 2.51 1.57 2.40
C VAL A 65 2.12 0.14 2.08
N PHE A 66 0.95 -0.03 1.47
CA PHE A 66 0.50 -1.31 0.97
C PHE A 66 1.15 -1.58 -0.37
N LEU A 67 1.63 -2.81 -0.53
CA LEU A 67 2.39 -3.24 -1.68
C LEU A 67 1.77 -4.51 -2.24
N ALA A 68 1.80 -4.70 -3.54
CA ALA A 68 1.22 -5.86 -4.19
C ALA A 68 2.23 -6.59 -5.08
N GLY A 69 2.21 -7.92 -5.07
CA GLY A 69 3.08 -8.73 -5.92
C GLY A 69 3.28 -10.15 -5.42
N GLY A 70 4.37 -10.78 -5.87
CA GLY A 70 4.65 -12.19 -5.58
C GLY A 70 5.10 -12.41 -4.14
N ILE A 71 4.23 -12.94 -3.28
CA ILE A 71 4.52 -13.12 -1.84
C ILE A 71 4.13 -14.55 -1.41
N LYS A 72 5.10 -15.29 -0.83
CA LYS A 72 4.90 -16.63 -0.22
C LYS A 72 4.10 -17.62 -1.10
N GLY A 73 4.32 -17.59 -2.41
CA GLY A 73 3.67 -18.51 -3.36
C GLY A 73 2.38 -17.99 -4.01
N HIS A 74 1.93 -16.80 -3.63
CA HIS A 74 0.89 -16.07 -4.34
C HIS A 74 1.47 -15.28 -5.50
N ARG A 75 0.74 -15.20 -6.61
CA ARG A 75 1.13 -14.47 -7.81
C ARG A 75 1.08 -12.96 -7.59
N TYR A 76 -0.03 -12.45 -7.05
CA TYR A 76 -0.20 -11.03 -6.74
C TYR A 76 -1.09 -10.88 -5.50
N ALA A 77 -0.45 -10.84 -4.34
CA ALA A 77 -1.08 -10.63 -3.03
C ALA A 77 -0.64 -9.28 -2.44
N ILE A 78 -1.32 -8.82 -1.39
CA ILE A 78 -1.02 -7.55 -0.73
C ILE A 78 -0.20 -7.80 0.53
N THR A 79 0.88 -7.05 0.71
CA THR A 79 1.67 -6.94 1.94
C THR A 79 1.81 -5.47 2.35
N GLU A 80 2.55 -5.22 3.43
CA GLU A 80 2.76 -3.92 4.03
C GLU A 80 4.26 -3.59 4.14
N ALA A 81 4.60 -2.34 3.92
CA ALA A 81 5.90 -1.75 4.22
C ALA A 81 5.72 -0.55 5.15
N VAL A 82 6.59 -0.43 6.13
CA VAL A 82 6.58 0.67 7.10
C VAL A 82 7.72 1.63 6.78
N TYR A 83 7.39 2.90 6.60
CA TYR A 83 8.33 4.01 6.43
C TYR A 83 8.33 4.92 7.64
N SER A 84 9.48 5.55 7.90
CA SER A 84 9.62 6.57 8.93
C SER A 84 8.84 7.83 8.56
N ARG A 85 8.02 8.37 9.46
CA ARG A 85 7.37 9.67 9.24
C ARG A 85 8.36 10.83 9.35
N LYS A 86 9.44 10.67 10.13
CA LYS A 86 10.49 11.69 10.30
C LYS A 86 11.29 11.85 9.01
N ASN A 87 11.60 10.72 8.36
CA ASN A 87 12.24 10.66 7.06
C ASN A 87 11.42 9.77 6.11
N PRO A 88 10.51 10.32 5.28
CA PRO A 88 9.62 9.54 4.40
C PRO A 88 10.35 8.61 3.42
N GLU A 89 11.64 8.82 3.16
CA GLU A 89 12.43 7.96 2.29
C GLU A 89 12.94 6.70 3.00
N GLU A 90 13.06 6.72 4.33
CA GLU A 90 13.60 5.64 5.13
C GLU A 90 12.59 4.50 5.29
N LEU A 91 12.84 3.39 4.58
CA LEU A 91 12.16 2.13 4.79
C LEU A 91 12.64 1.50 6.11
N LEU A 92 11.69 1.17 6.99
CA LEU A 92 11.97 0.53 8.27
C LEU A 92 11.85 -0.99 8.19
N GLU A 93 10.74 -1.48 7.63
CA GLU A 93 10.46 -2.91 7.55
C GLU A 93 9.46 -3.22 6.43
N VAL A 94 9.51 -4.45 5.91
CA VAL A 94 8.55 -5.01 4.96
C VAL A 94 8.03 -6.32 5.52
N LEU A 95 6.71 -6.48 5.57
CA LEU A 95 6.10 -7.72 6.04
C LEU A 95 6.32 -8.83 4.99
N GLU A 96 6.87 -9.96 5.42
CA GLU A 96 7.21 -11.07 4.51
C GLU A 96 6.00 -11.95 4.13
N TYR A 97 4.81 -11.69 4.68
CA TYR A 97 3.61 -12.50 4.50
C TYR A 97 2.45 -11.62 3.99
N PRO A 98 1.55 -12.16 3.17
CA PRO A 98 0.44 -11.37 2.65
C PRO A 98 -0.62 -11.15 3.72
N ILE A 99 -1.20 -9.95 3.73
CA ILE A 99 -2.37 -9.58 4.54
C ILE A 99 -3.68 -9.73 3.77
N LEU A 100 -3.62 -9.75 2.43
CA LEU A 100 -4.74 -10.03 1.55
C LEU A 100 -4.24 -10.88 0.38
N TYR A 101 -4.87 -12.02 0.14
CA TYR A 101 -4.54 -12.95 -0.94
C TYR A 101 -5.81 -13.66 -1.42
N ALA A 102 -5.76 -14.25 -2.62
CA ALA A 102 -6.94 -14.86 -3.23
C ALA A 102 -7.45 -16.06 -2.43
N THR A 103 -8.73 -16.01 -2.07
CA THR A 103 -9.43 -17.07 -1.33
C THR A 103 -10.80 -17.39 -1.92
N GLU A 104 -11.45 -16.41 -2.55
CA GLU A 104 -12.78 -16.58 -3.13
C GLU A 104 -12.71 -17.14 -4.57
N PRO A 105 -13.78 -17.80 -5.07
CA PRO A 105 -13.78 -18.37 -6.43
C PRO A 105 -13.51 -17.33 -7.53
N TYR A 106 -14.02 -16.10 -7.36
CA TYR A 106 -13.80 -15.01 -8.32
C TYR A 106 -12.35 -14.47 -8.31
N GLU A 107 -11.55 -14.85 -7.33
CA GLU A 107 -10.14 -14.49 -7.18
C GLU A 107 -9.21 -15.62 -7.60
N THR A 108 -9.67 -16.88 -7.47
CA THR A 108 -8.84 -18.09 -7.61
C THR A 108 -9.04 -18.82 -8.94
N GLU A 109 -10.01 -18.40 -9.76
CA GLU A 109 -10.33 -19.02 -11.04
C GLU A 109 -10.12 -18.08 -12.25
N GLY A 110 -9.93 -18.67 -13.43
CA GLY A 110 -9.72 -17.94 -14.69
C GLY A 110 -8.26 -17.60 -15.03
N ASP A 111 -8.07 -16.88 -16.13
CA ASP A 111 -6.75 -16.59 -16.72
C ASP A 111 -5.86 -15.71 -15.83
N TYR A 112 -6.49 -14.87 -15.01
CA TYR A 112 -5.85 -13.94 -14.07
C TYR A 112 -6.16 -14.29 -12.61
N LYS A 113 -6.28 -15.59 -12.32
CA LYS A 113 -6.38 -16.04 -10.92
C LYS A 113 -5.19 -15.61 -10.09
N ASP A 114 -5.43 -15.44 -8.79
CA ASP A 114 -4.45 -15.07 -7.77
C ASP A 114 -3.80 -13.70 -8.03
N VAL A 115 -4.60 -12.77 -8.56
CA VAL A 115 -4.19 -11.38 -8.83
C VAL A 115 -5.12 -10.41 -8.11
N LEU A 116 -4.64 -9.79 -7.02
CA LEU A 116 -5.35 -8.77 -6.24
C LEU A 116 -4.59 -7.44 -6.24
N PHE A 117 -5.28 -6.32 -6.42
CA PHE A 117 -4.66 -4.99 -6.36
C PHE A 117 -5.48 -4.03 -5.50
N MET A 118 -4.87 -3.46 -4.46
CA MET A 118 -5.54 -2.58 -3.50
C MET A 118 -5.61 -1.14 -4.04
N GLU A 119 -6.81 -0.55 -4.06
CA GLU A 119 -7.00 0.79 -4.65
C GLU A 119 -7.50 1.83 -3.64
N SER A 120 -8.31 1.44 -2.65
CA SER A 120 -8.77 2.39 -1.64
C SER A 120 -9.05 1.76 -0.29
N LEU A 121 -8.78 2.51 0.76
CA LEU A 121 -9.10 2.18 2.14
C LEU A 121 -9.83 3.37 2.76
N THR A 122 -10.98 3.14 3.39
CA THR A 122 -11.73 4.20 4.07
C THR A 122 -12.39 3.72 5.35
N MET A 123 -12.45 4.59 6.35
CA MET A 123 -13.20 4.34 7.58
C MET A 123 -14.68 4.69 7.34
N TYR A 124 -15.54 3.68 7.29
CA TYR A 124 -16.98 3.83 7.08
C TYR A 124 -17.77 3.05 8.12
N GLN A 125 -18.65 3.75 8.85
CA GLN A 125 -19.51 3.16 9.90
C GLN A 125 -18.74 2.29 10.93
N GLY A 126 -17.58 2.77 11.40
CA GLY A 126 -16.77 2.06 12.41
C GLY A 126 -15.99 0.86 11.88
N LYS A 127 -15.90 0.69 10.56
CA LYS A 127 -15.14 -0.37 9.90
C LYS A 127 -14.17 0.23 8.89
N TRP A 128 -13.03 -0.42 8.73
CA TRP A 128 -12.19 -0.27 7.55
C TRP A 128 -12.86 -0.97 6.37
N TRP A 129 -13.03 -0.23 5.28
CA TRP A 129 -13.51 -0.72 3.99
C TRP A 129 -12.37 -0.64 2.99
N LEU A 130 -11.94 -1.81 2.52
CA LEU A 130 -10.86 -1.98 1.57
C LEU A 130 -11.45 -2.41 0.23
N TYR A 131 -11.39 -1.53 -0.77
CA TYR A 131 -11.72 -1.88 -2.15
C TYR A 131 -10.47 -2.29 -2.92
N TYR A 132 -10.60 -3.39 -3.65
CA TYR A 132 -9.52 -3.98 -4.42
C TYR A 132 -10.04 -4.56 -5.73
N GLY A 133 -9.19 -4.51 -6.76
CA GLY A 133 -9.37 -5.25 -7.99
C GLY A 133 -9.05 -6.73 -7.77
N ALA A 134 -9.87 -7.62 -8.33
CA ALA A 134 -9.66 -9.07 -8.28
C ALA A 134 -9.72 -9.67 -9.68
N SER A 135 -8.69 -10.46 -10.00
CA SER A 135 -8.54 -11.21 -11.25
C SER A 135 -8.74 -10.40 -12.52
N GLU A 136 -8.31 -9.12 -12.49
CA GLU A 136 -8.46 -8.13 -13.58
C GLU A 136 -9.91 -7.95 -14.09
N LYS A 137 -10.90 -8.37 -13.31
CA LYS A 137 -12.31 -8.45 -13.76
C LYS A 137 -13.30 -7.88 -12.77
N PHE A 138 -12.99 -7.99 -11.47
CA PHE A 138 -13.93 -7.66 -10.41
C PHE A 138 -13.40 -6.52 -9.54
N ILE A 139 -14.33 -5.76 -8.97
CA ILE A 139 -14.07 -4.87 -7.84
C ILE A 139 -14.72 -5.54 -6.64
N ALA A 140 -13.92 -5.80 -5.61
CA ALA A 140 -14.36 -6.47 -4.40
C ALA A 140 -14.15 -5.57 -3.17
N LEU A 141 -14.79 -5.95 -2.07
CA LEU A 141 -14.73 -5.24 -0.79
C LEU A 141 -14.37 -6.22 0.31
N ALA A 142 -13.26 -5.95 1.00
CA ALA A 142 -12.95 -6.56 2.29
C ALA A 142 -13.27 -5.55 3.41
N THR A 143 -13.71 -6.04 4.57
CA THR A 143 -13.95 -5.18 5.73
C THR A 143 -13.27 -5.71 6.98
N ALA A 144 -12.78 -4.79 7.82
CA ALA A 144 -12.28 -5.09 9.15
C ALA A 144 -12.91 -4.14 10.17
N ALA A 145 -13.16 -4.62 11.38
CA ALA A 145 -13.57 -3.73 12.48
C ALA A 145 -12.42 -2.78 12.82
N LYS A 146 -12.74 -1.53 13.19
CA LYS A 146 -11.74 -0.68 13.85
C LYS A 146 -11.40 -1.33 15.20
N GLN A 147 -10.12 -1.67 15.40
CA GLN A 147 -9.65 -2.07 16.73
C GLN A 147 -9.52 -0.79 17.59
N GLU A 148 -10.01 -0.85 18.82
CA GLU A 148 -9.94 0.26 19.80
C GLU A 148 -8.56 0.35 20.45
#